data_AF-A0A6C0IT48-F1
#
_entry.id   AF-A0A6C0IT48-F1
#
_cell.length_a   1.000
_cell.length_b   1.000
_cell.length_c   1.000
_cell.angle_alpha   90.00
_cell.angle_beta   90.00
_cell.angle_gamma   90.00
#
_symmetry.space_group_name_H-M   'P 1'
#
loop_
_entity.id
_entity.type
_entity.pdbx_description
1 polymer ?
#
loop_
_entity_poly.entity_id
_entity_poly.type
_entity_poly.pdbx_seq_one_letter_code
_entity_poly.pdbx_strand_id
1 'polypeptide(L)'
;MELRIIYTILIGIVSGILGGAFGLGGSFVMLPGIILLNVVPDYATAVGTILFSLLPPVSLLAVLEYGKRGKVDYLIGTLLFIFYFLAAYIGALINKKYDQKTLEFGCAFTFLIITIYFFYHAYNVKSIKTPFI
;
A
#
# COMPACT_ATOMS: atom_id res chain seq x y z
N MET A 1 3.22 -26.36 2.20
CA MET A 1 4.29 -25.35 2.26
C MET A 1 4.45 -24.68 0.89
N GLU A 2 4.63 -25.48 -0.16
CA GLU A 2 4.65 -25.05 -1.58
C GLU A 2 3.53 -24.07 -1.98
N LEU A 3 2.27 -24.37 -1.63
CA LEU A 3 1.13 -23.55 -2.05
C LEU A 3 1.14 -22.12 -1.48
N ARG A 4 1.61 -21.96 -0.22
CA ARG A 4 1.74 -20.63 0.41
C ARG A 4 2.76 -19.77 -0.32
N ILE A 5 3.88 -20.36 -0.75
CA ILE A 5 4.94 -19.67 -1.49
C ILE A 5 4.42 -19.19 -2.84
N ILE A 6 3.70 -20.04 -3.58
CA ILE A 6 3.08 -19.68 -4.86
C ILE A 6 2.10 -18.51 -4.67
N TYR A 7 1.24 -18.57 -3.65
CA TYR A 7 0.32 -17.48 -3.33
C TYR A 7 1.05 -16.18 -2.98
N THR A 8 2.11 -16.23 -2.18
CA THR A 8 2.92 -15.06 -1.84
C THR A 8 3.58 -14.45 -3.09
N ILE A 9 4.09 -15.27 -4.01
CA ILE A 9 4.69 -14.81 -5.26
C ILE A 9 3.63 -14.09 -6.12
N LEU A 10 2.46 -14.70 -6.31
CA LEU A 10 1.38 -14.11 -7.09
C LEU A 10 0.89 -12.79 -6.49
N ILE A 11 0.68 -12.77 -5.17
CA ILE A 11 0.32 -11.54 -4.43
C ILE A 11 1.41 -10.49 -4.64
N GLY A 12 2.68 -10.84 -4.53
CA GLY A 12 3.81 -9.94 -4.71
C GLY A 12 3.87 -9.32 -6.11
N ILE A 13 3.64 -10.12 -7.16
CA ILE A 13 3.62 -9.63 -8.55
C ILE A 13 2.47 -8.65 -8.76
N VAL A 14 1.25 -9.05 -8.39
CA VAL A 14 0.06 -8.22 -8.59
C VAL A 14 0.15 -6.93 -7.78
N SER A 15 0.54 -7.02 -6.51
CA SER A 15 0.70 -5.87 -5.64
C SER A 15 1.84 -4.95 -6.10
N GLY A 16 2.93 -5.47 -6.65
CA GLY A 16 4.02 -4.66 -7.20
C GLY A 16 3.60 -3.87 -8.44
N ILE A 17 2.91 -4.52 -9.39
CA ILE A 17 2.41 -3.86 -10.60
C ILE A 17 1.43 -2.74 -10.22
N LEU A 18 0.44 -3.05 -9.38
CA LEU A 18 -0.57 -2.08 -8.98
C LEU A 18 -0.02 -1.00 -8.04
N GLY A 19 0.91 -1.37 -7.15
CA GLY A 19 1.59 -0.46 -6.25
C GLY A 19 2.45 0.56 -6.99
N GLY A 20 3.16 0.13 -8.04
CA GLY A 20 3.92 1.03 -8.92
C GLY A 20 3.02 1.90 -9.80
N ALA A 21 1.93 1.34 -10.34
CA ALA A 21 1.01 2.07 -11.21
C ALA A 21 0.17 3.13 -10.47
N PHE A 22 -0.31 2.81 -9.27
CA PHE A 22 -1.21 3.68 -8.49
C PHE A 22 -0.50 4.45 -7.37
N GLY A 23 0.76 4.14 -7.08
CA GLY A 23 1.54 4.81 -6.03
C GLY A 23 1.12 4.49 -4.59
N LEU A 24 0.25 3.49 -4.38
CA LEU A 24 -0.26 3.09 -3.05
C LEU A 24 0.68 2.16 -2.28
N GLY A 25 1.85 1.82 -2.84
CA GLY A 25 2.85 0.93 -2.20
C GLY A 25 2.51 -0.56 -2.24
N GLY A 26 1.39 -0.99 -2.85
CA GLY A 26 1.05 -2.41 -3.03
C GLY A 26 0.46 -3.11 -1.79
N SER A 27 0.59 -2.52 -0.61
CA SER A 27 0.09 -3.05 0.68
C SER A 27 -1.42 -3.27 0.69
N PHE A 28 -2.17 -2.46 -0.07
CA PHE A 28 -3.62 -2.54 -0.20
C PHE A 28 -4.10 -3.85 -0.87
N VAL A 29 -3.24 -4.50 -1.65
CA VAL A 29 -3.50 -5.83 -2.25
C VAL A 29 -2.91 -6.94 -1.39
N MET A 30 -1.71 -6.70 -0.83
CA MET A 30 -0.99 -7.73 -0.05
C MET A 30 -1.76 -8.15 1.20
N LEU A 31 -2.32 -7.20 1.95
CA LEU A 31 -3.05 -7.50 3.19
C LEU A 31 -4.30 -8.36 2.98
N PRO A 32 -5.26 -7.97 2.12
CA PRO A 32 -6.41 -8.82 1.85
C PRO A 32 -6.01 -10.12 1.16
N GLY A 33 -4.99 -10.12 0.29
CA GLY A 33 -4.51 -11.34 -0.37
C GLY A 33 -3.95 -12.38 0.59
N ILE A 34 -3.12 -11.96 1.55
CA ILE A 34 -2.53 -12.84 2.58
C ILE A 34 -3.61 -13.41 3.51
N ILE A 35 -4.59 -12.60 3.89
CA ILE A 35 -5.71 -13.02 4.75
C ILE A 35 -6.64 -13.99 3.99
N LEU A 36 -7.04 -13.63 2.77
CA LEU A 36 -7.95 -14.43 1.94
C LEU A 36 -7.38 -15.82 1.64
N LEU A 37 -6.10 -15.89 1.32
CA LEU A 37 -5.41 -17.13 0.99
C LEU A 37 -4.83 -17.85 2.22
N ASN A 38 -5.11 -17.34 3.43
CA ASN A 38 -4.62 -17.86 4.71
C ASN A 38 -3.12 -18.15 4.69
N VAL A 39 -2.35 -17.22 4.11
CA VAL A 39 -0.90 -17.36 3.96
C VAL A 39 -0.19 -17.28 5.31
N VAL A 40 -0.74 -16.57 6.28
CA VAL A 40 -0.22 -16.46 7.66
C VAL A 40 -1.36 -16.65 8.67
N PRO A 41 -1.07 -17.10 9.91
CA PRO A 41 -2.09 -17.54 10.84
C PRO A 41 -2.83 -16.40 11.55
N ASP A 42 -2.23 -15.22 11.65
CA ASP A 42 -2.79 -14.10 12.41
C ASP A 42 -2.58 -12.76 11.71
N TYR A 43 -3.50 -11.83 11.96
CA TYR A 43 -3.52 -10.51 11.33
C TYR A 43 -2.30 -9.65 11.67
N ALA A 44 -1.79 -9.74 12.90
CA ALA A 44 -0.61 -8.98 13.31
C ALA A 44 0.64 -9.43 12.54
N THR A 45 0.84 -10.74 12.35
CA THR A 45 1.88 -11.32 11.50
C THR A 45 1.69 -10.93 10.04
N ALA A 46 0.46 -10.88 9.53
CA ALA A 46 0.19 -10.38 8.18
C ALA A 46 0.68 -8.94 7.99
N VAL A 47 0.27 -8.04 8.89
CA VAL A 47 0.67 -6.63 8.86
C VAL A 47 2.18 -6.49 8.99
N GLY A 48 2.81 -7.17 9.94
CA GLY A 48 4.26 -7.14 10.15
C GLY A 48 5.04 -7.65 8.92
N THR A 49 4.59 -8.74 8.31
CA THR A 49 5.22 -9.32 7.10
C THR A 49 5.14 -8.36 5.92
N ILE A 50 4.01 -7.69 5.74
CA ILE A 50 3.81 -6.71 4.66
C ILE A 50 4.68 -5.49 4.89
N LEU A 51 4.72 -4.95 6.11
CA LEU A 51 5.61 -3.83 6.47
C LEU A 51 7.08 -4.18 6.23
N PHE A 52 7.50 -5.41 6.55
CA PHE A 52 8.83 -5.90 6.22
C PHE A 52 9.07 -5.94 4.71
N SER A 53 8.11 -6.42 3.92
CA SER A 53 8.24 -6.48 2.45
C SER A 53 8.36 -5.09 1.81
N LEU A 54 7.80 -4.05 2.44
CA LEU A 54 7.82 -2.66 1.96
C LEU A 54 9.13 -1.92 2.24
N LEU A 55 9.87 -2.32 3.29
CA LEU A 55 11.04 -1.59 3.80
C LEU A 55 12.22 -1.52 2.81
N PRO A 56 12.67 -2.61 2.16
CA PRO A 56 13.87 -2.53 1.31
C PRO A 56 13.67 -2.21 -0.20
N PRO A 57 12.73 -2.82 -0.97
CA PRO A 57 12.78 -2.68 -2.45
C PRO A 57 11.53 -2.18 -3.18
N VAL A 58 10.33 -2.19 -2.58
CA VAL A 58 9.06 -2.14 -3.37
C VAL A 58 8.89 -0.81 -4.11
N SER A 59 9.28 0.30 -3.49
CA SER A 59 9.12 1.63 -4.09
C SER A 59 10.38 2.15 -4.79
N LEU A 60 11.54 1.51 -4.62
CA LEU A 60 12.80 2.05 -5.12
C LEU A 60 12.84 2.09 -6.65
N LEU A 61 12.46 1.00 -7.31
CA LEU A 61 12.42 0.93 -8.78
C LEU A 61 11.39 1.90 -9.37
N ALA A 62 10.24 2.08 -8.71
CA ALA A 62 9.24 3.06 -9.11
C ALA A 62 9.78 4.49 -8.97
N VAL A 63 10.38 4.84 -7.83
CA VAL A 63 11.00 6.15 -7.60
C VAL A 63 12.10 6.43 -8.60
N LEU A 64 12.92 5.44 -8.95
CA LEU A 64 13.94 5.58 -10.00
C LEU A 64 13.31 5.91 -11.35
N GLU A 65 12.23 5.22 -11.73
CA GLU A 65 11.53 5.47 -12.99
C GLU A 65 10.84 6.84 -13.02
N TYR A 66 10.16 7.24 -11.94
CA TYR A 66 9.58 8.58 -11.83
C TYR A 66 10.64 9.69 -11.73
N GLY A 67 11.78 9.38 -11.11
CA GLY A 67 12.93 10.27 -10.97
C GLY A 67 13.56 10.58 -12.32
N LYS A 68 13.73 9.56 -13.18
CA LYS A 68 14.17 9.75 -14.58
C LYS A 68 13.27 10.70 -15.37
N ARG A 69 11.98 10.77 -15.02
CA ARG A 69 10.98 11.64 -15.67
C ARG A 69 10.85 13.01 -15.00
N GLY A 70 11.67 13.30 -13.98
CA GLY A 70 11.59 14.55 -13.22
C GLY A 70 10.27 14.73 -12.46
N LYS A 71 9.59 13.63 -12.10
CA LYS A 71 8.27 13.64 -11.42
C LYS A 71 8.37 13.36 -9.92
N VAL A 72 9.55 13.54 -9.33
CA VAL A 72 9.80 13.33 -7.90
C VAL A 72 10.11 14.66 -7.24
N ASP A 73 9.25 15.06 -6.32
CA ASP A 73 9.54 16.16 -5.38
C ASP A 73 10.29 15.57 -4.18
N TYR A 74 11.61 15.76 -4.16
CA TYR A 74 12.47 15.21 -3.12
C TYR A 74 12.28 15.89 -1.75
N LEU A 75 11.84 17.15 -1.71
CA LEU A 75 11.59 17.85 -0.45
C LEU A 75 10.36 17.26 0.24
N ILE A 76 9.24 17.21 -0.47
CA ILE A 76 7.99 16.65 0.05
C ILE A 76 8.15 15.17 0.35
N GLY A 77 8.83 14.43 -0.53
CA GLY A 77 9.13 13.00 -0.32
C GLY A 77 9.93 12.74 0.96
N THR A 78 10.94 13.56 1.25
CA THR A 78 11.76 13.40 2.46
C THR A 78 10.97 13.73 3.72
N LEU A 79 10.15 14.78 3.70
CA LEU A 79 9.28 15.11 4.84
C LEU A 79 8.28 13.98 5.11
N LEU A 80 7.61 13.46 4.07
CA LEU A 80 6.71 12.33 4.19
C LEU A 80 7.41 11.11 4.78
N PHE A 81 8.63 10.79 4.33
CA PHE A 81 9.42 9.69 4.85
C PHE A 81 9.66 9.79 6.36
N ILE A 82 10.12 10.95 6.85
CA ILE A 82 10.46 11.14 8.27
C ILE A 82 9.21 10.99 9.16
N PHE A 83 8.13 11.70 8.83
CA PHE A 83 6.92 11.67 9.63
C PHE A 83 6.19 10.33 9.52
N TYR A 84 6.21 9.68 8.35
CA TYR A 84 5.67 8.33 8.18
C TYR A 84 6.43 7.32 9.04
N PHE A 85 7.77 7.36 9.05
CA PHE A 85 8.57 6.44 9.86
C PHE A 85 8.23 6.52 11.35
N LEU A 86 8.08 7.74 11.88
CA LEU A 86 7.67 7.97 13.27
C LEU A 86 6.23 7.55 13.54
N ALA A 87 5.29 7.93 12.67
CA ALA A 87 3.87 7.62 12.84
C ALA A 87 3.57 6.12 12.68
N ALA A 88 4.29 5.42 11.80
CA ALA A 88 4.13 3.98 11.57
C ALA A 88 4.45 3.18 12.84
N TYR A 89 5.45 3.60 13.61
CA TYR A 89 5.76 3.00 14.92
C TYR A 89 4.59 3.14 15.89
N ILE A 90 4.00 4.34 15.99
CA ILE A 90 2.82 4.59 16.84
C ILE A 90 1.63 3.72 16.38
N GLY A 91 1.40 3.61 15.06
CA GLY A 91 0.38 2.73 14.49
C GLY A 91 0.57 1.25 14.83
N ALA A 92 1.82 0.77 14.85
CA ALA A 92 2.12 -0.61 15.25
C ALA A 92 1.78 -0.87 16.74
N LEU A 93 1.97 0.13 17.61
CA LEU A 93 1.59 0.01 19.03
C LEU A 93 0.07 -0.09 19.23
N ILE A 94 -0.71 0.55 18.36
CA ILE A 94 -2.18 0.46 18.37
C ILE A 94 -2.61 -0.97 18.03
N ASN A 95 -1.97 -1.60 17.05
CA ASN A 95 -2.29 -2.97 16.62
C ASN A 95 -2.24 -3.98 17.79
N LYS A 96 -1.32 -3.81 18.75
CA LYS A 96 -1.22 -4.65 19.96
C LYS A 96 -2.40 -4.52 20.93
N LYS A 97 -3.16 -3.42 20.88
CA LYS A 97 -4.23 -3.11 21.85
C LYS A 97 -5.63 -3.56 21.41
N TYR A 98 -5.82 -3.89 20.14
CA TYR A 98 -7.15 -4.18 19.59
C TYR A 98 -7.21 -5.57 18.96
N ASP A 99 -8.37 -6.21 19.08
CA ASP A 99 -8.63 -7.50 18.47
C ASP A 99 -8.59 -7.42 16.93
N GLN A 100 -8.28 -8.56 16.29
CA GLN A 100 -8.21 -8.70 14.84
C GLN A 100 -9.44 -8.15 14.12
N LYS A 101 -10.65 -8.43 14.61
CA LYS A 101 -11.90 -7.93 14.02
C LYS A 101 -11.95 -6.41 13.97
N THR A 102 -11.56 -5.73 15.04
CA THR A 102 -11.57 -4.27 15.13
C THR A 102 -10.59 -3.65 14.14
N LEU A 103 -9.41 -4.26 13.98
CA LEU A 103 -8.41 -3.83 13.03
C LEU A 103 -8.85 -4.02 11.58
N GLU A 104 -9.48 -5.15 11.27
CA GLU A 104 -10.07 -5.42 9.95
C GLU A 104 -11.17 -4.42 9.61
N PHE A 105 -12.09 -4.13 10.54
CA PHE A 105 -13.11 -3.10 10.35
C PHE A 105 -12.49 -1.72 10.14
N GLY A 106 -11.48 -1.34 10.94
CA GLY A 106 -10.77 -0.07 10.76
C GLY A 106 -10.11 0.07 9.39
N CYS A 107 -9.49 -1.01 8.89
CA CYS A 107 -8.94 -1.08 7.55
C CYS A 107 -10.04 -0.94 6.48
N ALA A 108 -11.15 -1.66 6.63
CA ALA A 108 -12.28 -1.61 5.70
C ALA A 108 -12.90 -0.20 5.62
N PHE A 109 -13.13 0.47 6.76
CA PHE A 109 -13.63 1.84 6.78
C PHE A 109 -12.67 2.81 6.08
N THR A 110 -11.37 2.64 6.27
CA THR A 110 -10.35 3.47 5.63
C THR A 110 -10.40 3.31 4.09
N PHE A 111 -10.50 2.08 3.59
CA PHE A 111 -10.64 1.83 2.16
C PHE A 111 -11.96 2.37 1.59
N LEU A 112 -13.05 2.30 2.35
CA LEU A 112 -14.33 2.87 1.94
C LEU A 112 -14.22 4.39 1.76
N ILE A 113 -13.63 5.09 2.73
CA ILE A 113 -13.42 6.54 2.67
C ILE A 113 -12.56 6.91 1.45
N ILE A 114 -11.44 6.20 1.26
CA ILE A 114 -10.53 6.42 0.12
C ILE A 114 -11.27 6.19 -1.21
N THR A 115 -12.10 5.15 -1.29
CA THR A 115 -12.87 4.82 -2.49
C THR A 115 -13.87 5.92 -2.83
N ILE A 116 -14.65 6.38 -1.84
CA ILE A 116 -15.61 7.48 -2.04
C ILE A 116 -14.87 8.74 -2.51
N TYR A 117 -13.74 9.06 -1.88
CA TYR A 117 -12.94 10.22 -2.25
C TYR A 117 -12.45 10.14 -3.71
N PHE A 118 -11.86 9.01 -4.12
CA PHE A 118 -11.38 8.85 -5.50
C PHE A 118 -12.52 8.93 -6.52
N PHE A 119 -13.67 8.35 -6.21
CA PHE A 119 -14.83 8.40 -7.10
C PHE A 119 -15.36 9.83 -7.24
N TYR A 120 -15.51 10.54 -6.13
CA TYR A 120 -15.91 11.95 -6.12
C TYR A 120 -14.88 12.81 -6.87
N HIS A 121 -13.59 12.62 -6.63
CA HIS A 121 -12.54 13.37 -7.31
C HIS A 121 -12.56 13.09 -8.82
N ALA A 122 -12.60 11.82 -9.23
CA ALA A 122 -12.66 11.43 -10.64
C ALA A 122 -13.88 11.99 -11.37
N TYR A 123 -15.04 12.07 -10.69
CA TYR A 123 -16.26 12.67 -11.26
C TYR A 123 -16.14 14.18 -11.48
N ASN A 124 -15.42 14.89 -10.59
CA ASN A 124 -15.31 16.34 -10.63
C ASN A 124 -14.12 16.87 -11.44
N VAL A 125 -13.12 16.02 -11.69
CA VAL A 125 -12.00 16.39 -12.57
C VAL A 125 -12.51 16.48 -14.00
N LYS A 126 -12.57 17.71 -14.54
CA LYS A 126 -12.80 17.91 -15.97
C LYS A 126 -11.65 17.25 -16.73
N SER A 127 -11.97 16.30 -17.61
CA SER A 127 -11.01 15.71 -18.55
C SER A 127 -10.29 16.82 -19.31
N ILE A 128 -9.05 17.11 -18.93
CA ILE A 128 -8.16 17.92 -19.73
C ILE A 128 -7.88 17.06 -20.97
N LYS A 129 -8.52 17.39 -22.09
CA LYS A 129 -8.10 16.89 -23.41
C LYS A 129 -6.71 17.49 -23.63
N THR A 130 -5.65 16.80 -23.25
CA THR A 130 -4.31 17.14 -23.73
C THR A 130 -4.33 16.90 -25.24
N PRO A 131 -4.10 17.93 -26.08
CA PRO A 131 -3.86 17.69 -27.48
C PRO A 131 -2.58 16.86 -27.55
N PHE A 132 -2.65 15.71 -28.20
CA PHE A 132 -1.47 14.94 -28.56
C PHE A 132 -0.58 15.85 -29.41
N ILE A 133 0.58 16.23 -28.86
CA ILE A 133 1.73 16.73 -29.61
C ILE A 133 2.84 15.71 -29.38
#